data_AF-R7TZ44-F1
#
_entry.id   AF-R7TZ44-F1
#
_cell.length_a   1.000
_cell.length_b   1.000
_cell.length_c   1.000
_cell.angle_alpha   90.00
_cell.angle_beta   90.00
_cell.angle_gamma   90.00
#
_symmetry.space_group_name_H-M   'P 1'
#
loop_
_entity.id
_entity.type
_entity.pdbx_description
1 polymer ?
#
loop_
_entity_poly.entity_id
_entity_poly.type
_entity_poly.pdbx_seq_one_letter_code
_entity_poly.pdbx_strand_id
1 'polypeptide(L)'
;MAESLPPSYESVVGNGSLSGCRDYWPSCLNDAWKAKYGIFETFDVLIKKVNIWLECNPGQSVFSCETIEKKVYRTDDIYGPSLQYPAKGSSCMRIKGFRLWYTKNLASCPQILRYMDIVPNKIDSCEDLEDKYPQFESFQSVIDHFNIRIMQHPLPGRIVSIQTVPITVSHDWWGDRVDINPEFCAWPDMSRSHRLYFLRVYFEAGPVRQERIGIADFAPQQLECGLFGGKPKFTSFQEVVDRAAVWVKQSNGIRITNMQTLDTKYLKMSEIGCRLDTLSAMEYKIQNRPRITVLRISYVESNSIPRTPNIFFRSFYPHHNCSEEGNGYETLIEAQERVKNWLETTGAKLLCIETVYLPSELHMKHPEEDRTVFLGEWCLDASEPSEFRIKMLQHVR
;
A
#
# COMPACT_ATOMS: atom_id res chain seq x y z
N MET A 1 -17.29 -43.26 3.44
CA MET A 1 -16.29 -42.21 3.73
C MET A 1 -17.05 -40.92 3.89
N ALA A 2 -17.03 -40.30 5.07
CA ALA A 2 -17.71 -39.03 5.29
C ALA A 2 -16.89 -37.92 4.63
N GLU A 3 -17.50 -37.17 3.70
CA GLU A 3 -16.88 -35.97 3.13
C GLU A 3 -16.69 -34.95 4.26
N SER A 4 -15.44 -34.60 4.54
CA SER A 4 -15.13 -33.52 5.48
C SER A 4 -15.67 -32.21 4.93
N LEU A 5 -16.44 -31.47 5.74
CA LEU A 5 -16.93 -30.14 5.38
C LEU A 5 -15.75 -29.23 4.97
N PRO A 6 -15.91 -28.40 3.92
CA PRO A 6 -14.87 -27.47 3.52
C PRO A 6 -14.53 -26.49 4.67
N PRO A 7 -13.25 -26.09 4.81
CA PRO A 7 -12.85 -25.12 5.82
C PRO A 7 -13.61 -23.80 5.65
N SER A 8 -13.92 -23.09 6.74
CA SER A 8 -14.53 -21.76 6.67
C SER A 8 -13.52 -20.70 6.22
N TYR A 9 -13.96 -19.58 5.66
CA TYR A 9 -13.04 -18.56 5.13
C TYR A 9 -12.12 -18.02 6.24
N GLU A 10 -12.67 -17.91 7.45
CA GLU A 10 -11.95 -17.47 8.64
C GLU A 10 -10.87 -18.46 9.07
N SER A 11 -11.09 -19.77 8.90
CA SER A 11 -10.05 -20.77 9.17
C SER A 11 -8.89 -20.70 8.17
N VAL A 12 -9.13 -20.17 6.97
CA VAL A 12 -8.12 -19.96 5.94
C VAL A 12 -7.39 -18.63 6.13
N VAL A 13 -8.08 -17.57 6.56
CA VAL A 13 -7.49 -16.23 6.75
C VAL A 13 -6.84 -16.05 8.13
N GLY A 14 -7.30 -16.80 9.14
CA GLY A 14 -6.86 -16.68 10.53
C GLY A 14 -7.86 -15.89 11.36
N ASN A 15 -8.37 -16.49 12.43
CA ASN A 15 -9.27 -15.86 13.40
C ASN A 15 -8.45 -15.22 14.54
N GLY A 16 -7.78 -14.11 14.26
CA GLY A 16 -7.01 -13.39 15.27
C GLY A 16 -7.63 -12.03 15.60
N SER A 17 -7.86 -11.76 16.89
CA SER A 17 -8.04 -10.36 17.33
C SER A 17 -6.71 -9.64 17.14
N LEU A 18 -6.75 -8.45 16.50
CA LEU A 18 -5.58 -7.61 16.32
C LEU A 18 -4.87 -7.43 17.66
N SER A 19 -3.62 -7.88 17.73
CA SER A 19 -2.80 -7.76 18.94
C SER A 19 -1.90 -6.54 18.88
N GLY A 20 -1.39 -6.24 17.68
CA GLY A 20 -0.84 -4.92 17.41
C GLY A 20 -0.09 -4.80 16.11
N CYS A 21 0.72 -3.74 16.02
CA CYS A 21 1.62 -3.50 14.91
C CYS A 21 3.04 -3.21 15.37
N ARG A 22 3.99 -3.36 14.46
CA ARG A 22 5.40 -3.01 14.70
C ARG A 22 6.06 -2.51 13.43
N ASP A 23 6.76 -1.39 13.55
CA ASP A 23 7.50 -0.78 12.46
C ASP A 23 8.98 -1.14 12.52
N TYR A 24 9.54 -1.37 11.34
CA TYR A 24 10.95 -1.60 11.11
C TYR A 24 11.43 -0.58 10.10
N TRP A 25 12.27 0.33 10.56
CA TRP A 25 12.90 1.35 9.73
C TRP A 25 14.37 0.99 9.50
N PRO A 26 14.93 1.33 8.33
CA PRO A 26 16.33 1.07 8.02
C PRO A 26 17.23 1.94 8.89
N SER A 27 18.28 1.33 9.42
CA SER A 27 19.34 2.05 10.12
C SER A 27 20.22 2.82 9.12
N CYS A 28 20.70 3.99 9.52
CA CYS A 28 21.72 4.72 8.78
C CYS A 28 23.09 4.10 9.13
N LEU A 29 23.80 3.60 8.12
CA LEU A 29 25.07 2.88 8.23
C LEU A 29 26.27 3.83 8.37
N ASN A 30 26.04 5.13 8.22
CA ASN A 30 27.00 6.19 8.48
C ASN A 30 26.41 7.23 9.43
N ASP A 31 27.26 8.04 10.07
CA ASP A 31 26.86 9.08 11.03
C ASP A 31 26.29 10.35 10.36
N ALA A 32 25.59 10.20 9.23
CA ALA A 32 25.04 11.31 8.49
C ALA A 32 23.86 11.94 9.24
N TRP A 33 24.02 13.19 9.68
CA TRP A 33 22.94 13.96 10.29
C TRP A 33 21.75 14.21 9.33
N LYS A 34 22.06 14.59 8.08
CA LYS A 34 21.04 14.82 7.04
C LYS A 34 20.80 13.52 6.29
N ALA A 35 19.53 13.14 6.17
CA ALA A 35 19.15 11.87 5.54
C ALA A 35 19.66 11.75 4.10
N LYS A 36 19.76 12.86 3.35
CA LYS A 36 20.26 12.84 1.97
C LYS A 36 21.73 12.41 1.78
N TYR A 37 22.51 12.42 2.86
CA TYR A 37 23.89 11.89 2.87
C TYR A 37 23.97 10.54 3.57
N GLY A 38 22.83 10.00 4.01
CA GLY A 38 22.73 8.73 4.70
C GLY A 38 22.86 7.56 3.73
N ILE A 39 23.61 6.54 4.15
CA ILE A 39 23.58 5.21 3.53
C ILE A 39 22.69 4.37 4.42
N PHE A 40 21.61 3.82 3.88
CA PHE A 40 20.62 3.09 4.67
C PHE A 40 20.72 1.59 4.41
N GLU A 41 20.36 0.81 5.42
CA GLU A 41 20.12 -0.63 5.25
C GLU A 41 19.14 -0.90 4.11
N THR A 42 19.32 -2.05 3.47
CA THR A 42 18.44 -2.60 2.43
C THR A 42 17.19 -3.24 3.04
N PHE A 43 16.19 -3.48 2.19
CA PHE A 43 14.91 -4.03 2.62
C PHE A 43 15.03 -5.45 3.19
N ASP A 44 15.93 -6.28 2.67
CA ASP A 44 16.21 -7.62 3.21
C ASP A 44 16.64 -7.59 4.69
N VAL A 45 17.37 -6.55 5.11
CA VAL A 45 17.77 -6.36 6.52
C VAL A 45 16.55 -6.12 7.41
N LEU A 46 15.54 -5.40 6.92
CA LEU A 46 14.29 -5.21 7.66
C LEU A 46 13.57 -6.53 7.89
N ILE A 47 13.53 -7.40 6.88
CA ILE A 47 12.90 -8.73 6.98
C ILE A 47 13.69 -9.65 7.93
N LYS A 48 15.02 -9.57 7.96
CA LYS A 48 15.84 -10.26 8.97
C LYS A 48 15.49 -9.80 10.39
N LYS A 49 15.37 -8.48 10.61
CA LYS A 49 14.96 -7.91 11.92
C LYS A 49 13.57 -8.40 12.34
N VAL A 50 12.63 -8.49 11.40
CA VAL A 50 11.29 -9.04 11.64
C VAL A 50 11.34 -10.49 12.08
N ASN A 51 12.11 -11.33 11.38
CA ASN A 51 12.22 -12.75 11.72
C ASN A 51 12.86 -12.99 13.09
N ILE A 52 13.89 -12.23 13.45
CA ILE A 52 14.47 -12.25 14.80
C ILE A 52 13.39 -11.93 15.85
N TRP A 53 12.56 -10.92 15.58
CA TRP A 53 11.46 -10.58 16.49
C TRP A 53 10.41 -11.69 16.60
N LEU A 54 10.02 -12.32 15.48
CA LEU A 54 9.08 -13.44 15.47
C LEU A 54 9.61 -14.66 16.23
N GLU A 55 10.90 -14.96 16.10
CA GLU A 55 11.57 -16.00 16.90
C GLU A 55 11.51 -15.72 18.40
N CYS A 56 11.66 -14.45 18.80
CA CYS A 56 11.55 -14.02 20.19
C CYS A 56 10.09 -13.93 20.68
N ASN A 57 9.11 -13.98 19.79
CA ASN A 57 7.69 -13.80 20.09
C ASN A 57 6.84 -14.92 19.46
N PRO A 58 7.07 -16.20 19.81
CA PRO A 58 6.38 -17.35 19.19
C PRO A 58 4.86 -17.32 19.36
N GLY A 59 4.38 -16.64 20.40
CA GLY A 59 2.94 -16.40 20.66
C GLY A 59 2.31 -15.33 19.77
N GLN A 60 3.01 -14.79 18.77
CA GLN A 60 2.51 -13.81 17.81
C GLN A 60 2.52 -14.38 16.38
N SER A 61 1.47 -14.09 15.62
CA SER A 61 1.34 -14.50 14.22
C SER A 61 0.98 -13.30 13.36
N VAL A 62 1.72 -13.16 12.27
CA VAL A 62 1.56 -12.19 11.20
C VAL A 62 0.32 -12.55 10.38
N PHE A 63 -0.62 -11.62 10.31
CA PHE A 63 -1.77 -11.76 9.40
C PHE A 63 -1.68 -10.81 8.21
N SER A 64 -0.98 -9.68 8.37
CA SER A 64 -0.75 -8.70 7.30
C SER A 64 0.59 -8.00 7.51
N CYS A 65 1.11 -7.45 6.43
CA CYS A 65 2.31 -6.62 6.46
C CYS A 65 2.26 -5.60 5.33
N GLU A 66 2.90 -4.46 5.55
CA GLU A 66 2.96 -3.39 4.56
C GLU A 66 4.31 -2.68 4.48
N THR A 67 4.62 -2.23 3.27
CA THR A 67 5.71 -1.30 2.99
C THR A 67 5.22 0.10 3.32
N ILE A 68 5.79 0.71 4.35
CA ILE A 68 5.44 2.07 4.77
C ILE A 68 6.52 3.04 4.30
N GLU A 69 6.19 4.33 4.29
CA GLU A 69 7.11 5.36 3.83
C GLU A 69 7.06 6.61 4.71
N LYS A 70 8.21 7.24 4.95
CA LYS A 70 8.33 8.58 5.53
C LYS A 70 9.08 9.50 4.59
N LYS A 71 8.69 10.77 4.57
CA LYS A 71 9.52 11.86 4.05
C LYS A 71 10.30 12.47 5.22
N VAL A 72 11.62 12.42 5.18
CA VAL A 72 12.48 12.87 6.28
C VAL A 72 13.56 13.84 5.81
N TYR A 73 13.98 14.74 6.68
CA TYR A 73 15.10 15.65 6.43
C TYR A 73 16.34 15.22 7.23
N ARG A 74 16.15 14.90 8.52
CA ARG A 74 17.17 14.36 9.40
C ARG A 74 17.04 12.85 9.53
N THR A 75 18.14 12.20 9.82
CA THR A 75 18.17 10.75 10.09
C THR A 75 17.34 10.39 11.32
N ASP A 76 17.34 11.23 12.37
CA ASP A 76 16.57 10.99 13.59
C ASP A 76 15.05 11.02 13.37
N ASP A 77 14.58 11.76 12.35
CA ASP A 77 13.14 11.89 12.04
C ASP A 77 12.53 10.52 11.64
N ILE A 78 13.35 9.58 11.19
CA ILE A 78 12.94 8.23 10.81
C ILE A 78 12.33 7.50 12.01
N TYR A 79 12.95 7.61 13.18
CA TYR A 79 12.60 6.84 14.38
C TYR A 79 11.60 7.57 15.29
N GLY A 80 11.23 8.80 14.93
CA GLY A 80 10.23 9.55 15.68
C GLY A 80 8.87 8.85 15.66
N PRO A 81 8.12 8.88 16.79
CA PRO A 81 6.76 8.33 16.88
C PRO A 81 5.73 9.19 16.15
N SER A 82 6.14 10.39 15.71
CA SER A 82 5.28 11.34 15.03
C SER A 82 4.70 10.75 13.75
N LEU A 83 3.37 10.78 13.68
CA LEU A 83 2.59 10.66 12.46
C LEU A 83 2.50 12.01 11.75
N GLN A 84 3.55 12.82 11.77
CA GLN A 84 3.61 14.05 10.98
C GLN A 84 4.98 14.21 10.40
N TYR A 85 5.03 14.46 9.10
CA TYR A 85 6.28 14.69 8.39
C TYR A 85 6.27 16.08 7.76
N PRO A 86 6.94 17.06 8.37
CA PRO A 86 7.06 18.37 7.78
C PRO A 86 7.93 18.28 6.52
N ALA A 87 7.30 18.42 5.36
CA ALA A 87 8.00 18.51 4.08
C ALA A 87 8.71 19.87 3.98
N LYS A 88 9.93 19.98 4.51
CA LYS A 88 10.72 21.22 4.41
C LYS A 88 11.86 21.07 3.39
N GLY A 89 11.61 21.59 2.18
CA GLY A 89 12.62 21.89 1.17
C GLY A 89 13.00 20.73 0.23
N SER A 90 13.84 21.03 -0.75
CA SER A 90 14.33 20.13 -1.81
C SER A 90 15.38 19.11 -1.34
N SER A 91 15.60 18.98 -0.03
CA SER A 91 16.64 18.13 0.56
C SER A 91 16.07 16.97 1.39
N CYS A 92 14.78 16.67 1.24
CA CYS A 92 14.16 15.52 1.90
C CYS A 92 14.50 14.20 1.18
N MET A 93 14.53 13.13 1.95
CA MET A 93 14.56 11.75 1.47
C MET A 93 13.21 11.10 1.73
N ARG A 94 12.81 10.19 0.85
CA ARG A 94 11.75 9.22 1.12
C ARG A 94 12.42 7.94 1.61
N ILE A 95 11.98 7.47 2.76
CA ILE A 95 12.50 6.28 3.43
C ILE A 95 11.40 5.23 3.51
N LYS A 96 11.64 4.05 2.96
CA LYS A 96 10.82 2.84 3.10
C LYS A 96 11.13 2.15 4.41
N GLY A 97 10.07 1.81 5.12
CA GLY A 97 10.09 0.88 6.24
C GLY A 97 9.18 -0.30 5.95
N PHE A 98 9.10 -1.19 6.93
CA PHE A 98 8.24 -2.35 6.91
C PHE A 98 7.39 -2.36 8.18
N ARG A 99 6.08 -2.48 8.04
CA ARG A 99 5.13 -2.62 9.15
C ARG A 99 4.60 -4.04 9.17
N LEU A 100 4.66 -4.62 10.36
CA LEU A 100 4.05 -5.90 10.68
C LEU A 100 2.72 -5.66 11.40
N TRP A 101 1.67 -6.36 10.99
CA TRP A 101 0.43 -6.46 11.73
C TRP A 101 0.26 -7.90 12.24
N TYR A 102 0.06 -8.05 13.55
CA TYR A 102 0.08 -9.36 14.20
C TYR A 102 -1.08 -9.58 15.17
N THR A 103 -1.38 -10.85 15.38
CA THR A 103 -2.41 -11.39 16.27
C THR A 103 -1.78 -12.43 17.21
N LYS A 104 -2.50 -12.83 18.26
CA LYS A 104 -2.05 -13.94 19.11
C LYS A 104 -1.99 -15.23 18.29
N ASN A 105 -0.82 -15.86 18.27
CA ASN A 105 -0.62 -17.16 17.65
C ASN A 105 -1.10 -18.27 18.58
N LEU A 106 -1.91 -19.18 18.05
CA LEU A 106 -2.26 -20.42 18.74
C LEU A 106 -1.30 -21.57 18.37
N ALA A 107 -0.48 -21.39 17.33
CA ALA A 107 0.54 -22.36 16.95
C ALA A 107 1.79 -22.21 17.82
N SER A 108 2.53 -23.31 17.94
CA SER A 108 3.76 -23.39 18.75
C SER A 108 5.04 -22.97 18.02
N CYS A 109 5.01 -22.88 16.69
CA CYS A 109 6.21 -22.54 15.90
C CYS A 109 6.22 -21.06 15.51
N PRO A 110 7.36 -20.35 15.67
CA PRO A 110 7.57 -19.04 15.08
C PRO A 110 7.37 -19.08 13.56
N GLN A 111 6.75 -18.03 13.03
CA GLN A 111 6.66 -17.84 11.58
C GLN A 111 7.97 -17.29 11.05
N ILE A 112 8.35 -17.72 9.84
CA ILE A 112 9.50 -17.17 9.12
C ILE A 112 8.96 -16.46 7.89
N LEU A 113 9.04 -15.13 7.88
CA LEU A 113 8.60 -14.31 6.77
C LEU A 113 9.70 -14.19 5.71
N ARG A 114 9.31 -14.26 4.45
CA ARG A 114 10.12 -14.00 3.27
C ARG A 114 9.36 -13.06 2.33
N TYR A 115 10.07 -12.55 1.33
CA TYR A 115 9.45 -11.76 0.28
C TYR A 115 10.17 -11.98 -1.05
N MET A 116 9.52 -11.51 -2.11
CA MET A 116 10.15 -11.33 -3.41
C MET A 116 9.52 -10.14 -4.14
N ASP A 117 10.34 -9.49 -4.95
CA ASP A 117 9.93 -8.37 -5.77
C ASP A 117 9.77 -8.79 -7.23
N ILE A 118 8.69 -8.33 -7.84
CA ILE A 118 8.35 -8.55 -9.24
C ILE A 118 8.32 -7.18 -9.90
N VAL A 119 9.48 -6.80 -10.43
CA VAL A 119 9.67 -5.55 -11.17
C VAL A 119 9.19 -5.75 -12.61
N PRO A 120 8.34 -4.86 -13.13
CA PRO A 120 7.92 -4.92 -14.53
C PRO A 120 9.12 -4.86 -15.48
N ASN A 121 9.11 -5.68 -16.53
CA ASN A 121 10.11 -5.62 -17.57
C ASN A 121 9.98 -4.33 -18.38
N LYS A 122 11.13 -3.75 -18.73
CA LYS A 122 11.20 -2.67 -19.72
C LYS A 122 10.79 -3.24 -21.08
N ILE A 123 9.92 -2.53 -21.78
CA ILE A 123 9.57 -2.83 -23.17
C ILE A 123 10.59 -2.09 -24.03
N ASP A 124 11.32 -2.82 -24.86
CA ASP A 124 12.13 -2.22 -25.91
C ASP A 124 11.18 -1.50 -26.88
N SER A 125 11.09 -0.18 -26.77
CA SER A 125 10.30 0.62 -27.70
C SER A 125 10.95 0.53 -29.08
N CYS A 126 10.13 0.30 -30.11
CA CYS A 126 10.52 0.57 -31.51
C CYS A 126 11.16 1.96 -31.60
N GLU A 127 12.06 2.14 -32.56
CA GLU A 127 12.90 3.33 -32.82
C GLU A 127 12.13 4.64 -33.11
N ASP A 128 10.84 4.73 -32.79
CA ASP A 128 10.05 5.94 -32.86
C ASP A 128 10.50 6.90 -31.76
N LEU A 129 11.43 7.77 -32.15
CA LEU A 129 12.12 8.85 -31.43
C LEU A 129 11.22 9.83 -30.64
N GLU A 130 9.90 9.64 -30.59
CA GLU A 130 8.96 10.52 -29.89
C GLU A 130 8.81 10.17 -28.40
N ASP A 131 8.99 8.90 -28.01
CA ASP A 131 8.88 8.47 -26.62
C ASP A 131 10.21 8.66 -25.86
N LYS A 132 10.37 9.84 -25.25
CA LYS A 132 11.54 10.21 -24.41
C LYS A 132 11.70 9.38 -23.13
N TYR A 133 10.89 8.35 -22.92
CA TYR A 133 10.77 7.61 -21.67
C TYR A 133 10.59 6.10 -21.93
N PRO A 134 11.43 5.18 -21.38
CA PRO A 134 11.16 3.76 -21.29
C PRO A 134 9.76 3.42 -20.84
N GLN A 135 9.16 2.56 -21.64
CA GLN A 135 7.90 1.89 -21.36
C GLN A 135 8.16 0.63 -20.55
N PHE A 136 7.18 0.24 -19.76
CA PHE A 136 7.20 -0.97 -18.95
C PHE A 136 5.95 -1.78 -19.26
N GLU A 137 6.05 -3.10 -19.08
CA GLU A 137 4.88 -3.97 -19.20
C GLU A 137 3.79 -3.61 -18.18
N SER A 138 2.55 -3.95 -18.54
CA SER A 138 1.40 -3.73 -17.65
C SER A 138 1.44 -4.67 -16.44
N PHE A 139 0.77 -4.30 -15.34
CA PHE A 139 0.62 -5.19 -14.19
C PHE A 139 -0.03 -6.53 -14.52
N GLN A 140 -0.91 -6.58 -15.52
CA GLN A 140 -1.49 -7.86 -15.97
C GLN A 140 -0.40 -8.78 -16.52
N SER A 141 0.47 -8.26 -17.38
CA SER A 141 1.61 -9.01 -17.94
C SER A 141 2.57 -9.48 -16.85
N VAL A 142 2.88 -8.61 -15.87
CA VAL A 142 3.70 -8.97 -14.70
C VAL A 142 3.10 -10.15 -13.94
N ILE A 143 1.78 -10.12 -13.70
CA ILE A 143 1.06 -11.18 -12.98
C ILE A 143 1.04 -12.48 -13.79
N ASP A 144 0.80 -12.41 -15.09
CA ASP A 144 0.76 -13.58 -15.96
C ASP A 144 2.13 -14.28 -16.01
N HIS A 145 3.21 -13.52 -16.19
CA HIS A 145 4.58 -14.02 -16.13
C HIS A 145 4.91 -14.65 -14.77
N PHE A 146 4.53 -13.98 -13.68
CA PHE A 146 4.73 -14.51 -12.34
C PHE A 146 3.97 -15.82 -12.11
N ASN A 147 2.70 -15.89 -12.52
CA ASN A 147 1.89 -17.08 -12.42
C ASN A 147 2.48 -18.25 -13.20
N ILE A 148 3.00 -18.03 -14.42
CA ILE A 148 3.70 -19.08 -15.18
C ILE A 148 4.95 -19.56 -14.41
N ARG A 149 5.75 -18.62 -13.88
CA ARG A 149 6.98 -18.93 -13.14
C ARG A 149 6.70 -19.78 -11.89
N ILE A 150 5.71 -19.42 -11.07
CA ILE A 150 5.40 -20.15 -9.84
C ILE A 150 4.73 -21.50 -10.09
N MET A 151 4.11 -21.72 -11.24
CA MET A 151 3.62 -23.05 -11.62
C MET A 151 4.78 -24.01 -11.92
N GLN A 152 5.90 -23.50 -12.43
CA GLN A 152 7.13 -24.27 -12.68
C GLN A 152 8.00 -24.40 -11.42
N HIS A 153 8.08 -23.34 -10.63
CA HIS A 153 8.91 -23.24 -9.43
C HIS A 153 8.09 -22.64 -8.27
N PRO A 154 7.24 -23.43 -7.61
CA PRO A 154 6.31 -22.87 -6.64
C PRO A 154 7.01 -22.37 -5.38
N LEU A 155 6.37 -21.40 -4.71
CA LEU A 155 6.96 -20.77 -3.54
C LEU A 155 7.05 -21.76 -2.37
N PRO A 156 8.14 -21.74 -1.59
CA PRO A 156 8.31 -22.60 -0.41
C PRO A 156 7.53 -22.01 0.78
N GLY A 157 6.21 -21.91 0.65
CA GLY A 157 5.41 -21.21 1.65
C GLY A 157 4.03 -20.77 1.19
N ARG A 158 3.37 -19.99 2.05
CA ARG A 158 2.04 -19.41 1.82
C ARG A 158 2.15 -17.90 1.63
N ILE A 159 1.51 -17.36 0.60
CA ILE A 159 1.43 -15.91 0.38
C ILE A 159 0.60 -15.27 1.49
N VAL A 160 1.19 -14.31 2.19
CA VAL A 160 0.57 -13.53 3.26
C VAL A 160 -0.06 -12.27 2.69
N SER A 161 0.72 -11.48 1.94
CA SER A 161 0.31 -10.17 1.42
C SER A 161 0.96 -9.91 0.07
N ILE A 162 0.25 -9.23 -0.82
CA ILE A 162 0.75 -8.75 -2.11
C ILE A 162 0.54 -7.25 -2.16
N GLN A 163 1.59 -6.50 -2.46
CA GLN A 163 1.54 -5.04 -2.44
C GLN A 163 2.01 -4.44 -3.75
N THR A 164 1.33 -3.38 -4.20
CA THR A 164 1.83 -2.49 -5.24
C THR A 164 2.70 -1.43 -4.57
N VAL A 165 4.01 -1.48 -4.80
CA VAL A 165 4.97 -0.59 -4.14
C VAL A 165 5.52 0.41 -5.15
N PRO A 166 5.40 1.73 -4.90
CA PRO A 166 6.02 2.73 -5.76
C PRO A 166 7.52 2.81 -5.51
N ILE A 167 8.30 3.03 -6.57
CA ILE A 167 9.66 3.54 -6.52
C ILE A 167 9.73 4.81 -7.35
N THR A 168 10.33 5.85 -6.77
CA THR A 168 10.61 7.09 -7.49
C THR A 168 11.81 6.87 -8.40
N VAL A 169 11.62 7.15 -9.69
CA VAL A 169 12.68 7.10 -10.70
C VAL A 169 12.99 8.54 -11.11
N SER A 170 14.24 8.96 -10.92
CA SER A 170 14.73 10.28 -11.38
C SER A 170 14.87 10.28 -12.90
N HIS A 171 14.64 11.42 -13.58
CA HIS A 171 14.92 11.61 -15.01
C HIS A 171 16.37 11.26 -15.40
N ASP A 172 17.32 11.43 -14.48
CA ASP A 172 18.74 11.12 -14.75
C ASP A 172 19.01 9.62 -14.82
N TRP A 173 18.07 8.78 -14.38
CA TRP A 173 18.26 7.32 -14.36
C TRP A 173 17.99 6.68 -15.73
N TRP A 174 17.42 7.41 -16.69
CA TRP A 174 16.75 6.87 -17.90
C TRP A 174 17.70 6.45 -19.03
N GLY A 175 19.02 6.42 -18.81
CA GLY A 175 20.00 5.88 -19.77
C GLY A 175 20.11 4.34 -19.72
N ASP A 176 21.12 3.76 -20.37
CA ASP A 176 21.38 2.30 -20.43
C ASP A 176 21.68 1.64 -19.06
N ARG A 177 21.60 2.40 -17.96
CA ARG A 177 21.97 1.99 -16.61
C ARG A 177 20.86 2.28 -15.59
N VAL A 178 19.59 2.12 -15.97
CA VAL A 178 18.51 2.10 -14.98
C VAL A 178 18.65 0.83 -14.12
N ASP A 179 19.42 0.89 -13.05
CA ASP A 179 19.45 -0.16 -12.03
C ASP A 179 18.30 0.09 -11.04
N ILE A 180 17.08 -0.31 -11.44
CA ILE A 180 15.94 -0.33 -10.51
C ILE A 180 16.22 -1.40 -9.48
N ASN A 181 16.64 -0.97 -8.30
CA ASN A 181 16.85 -1.86 -7.17
C ASN A 181 15.72 -1.66 -6.13
N PRO A 182 14.75 -2.58 -6.05
CA PRO A 182 13.66 -2.48 -5.08
C PRO A 182 14.12 -2.72 -3.62
N GLU A 183 15.36 -3.17 -3.41
CA GLU A 183 15.97 -3.34 -2.09
C GLU A 183 16.35 -2.02 -1.44
N PHE A 184 16.47 -0.93 -2.19
CA PHE A 184 16.81 0.36 -1.61
C PHE A 184 15.65 0.92 -0.80
N CYS A 185 15.96 1.19 0.47
CA CYS A 185 15.01 1.81 1.38
C CYS A 185 15.02 3.34 1.35
N ALA A 186 15.88 3.99 0.58
CA ALA A 186 16.02 5.44 0.63
C ALA A 186 16.21 6.04 -0.75
N TRP A 187 15.50 7.14 -1.04
CA TRP A 187 15.69 7.88 -2.28
C TRP A 187 15.43 9.38 -2.11
N PRO A 188 16.10 10.24 -2.90
CA PRO A 188 15.82 11.67 -2.90
C PRO A 188 14.38 11.97 -3.30
N ASP A 189 13.72 12.83 -2.54
CA ASP A 189 12.39 13.32 -2.91
C ASP A 189 12.52 14.44 -3.94
N MET A 190 12.55 14.06 -5.21
CA MET A 190 12.74 15.00 -6.32
C MET A 190 11.38 15.46 -6.88
N SER A 191 11.23 16.78 -7.03
CA SER A 191 10.32 17.38 -8.03
C SER A 191 10.65 16.75 -9.40
N ARG A 192 9.80 16.64 -10.41
CA ARG A 192 10.11 15.90 -11.68
C ARG A 192 10.44 14.40 -11.53
N SER A 193 9.94 13.76 -10.49
CA SER A 193 9.99 12.31 -10.38
C SER A 193 8.96 11.61 -11.29
N HIS A 194 9.33 10.41 -11.71
CA HIS A 194 8.44 9.40 -12.25
C HIS A 194 8.23 8.31 -11.19
N ARG A 195 7.16 7.52 -11.30
CA ARG A 195 6.86 6.43 -10.38
C ARG A 195 6.77 5.16 -11.18
N LEU A 196 7.69 4.24 -10.95
CA LEU A 196 7.53 2.85 -11.34
C LEU A 196 6.88 2.13 -10.18
N TYR A 197 5.89 1.30 -10.45
CA TYR A 197 5.26 0.45 -9.47
C TYR A 197 5.67 -0.99 -9.73
N PHE A 198 6.01 -1.71 -8.67
CA PHE A 198 6.31 -3.14 -8.73
C PHE A 198 5.44 -3.90 -7.74
N LEU A 199 5.36 -5.22 -7.88
CA LEU A 199 4.68 -6.07 -6.90
C LEU A 199 5.67 -6.62 -5.89
N ARG A 200 5.40 -6.45 -4.59
CA ARG A 200 6.11 -7.14 -3.52
C ARG A 200 5.21 -8.21 -2.93
N VAL A 201 5.64 -9.47 -3.05
CA VAL A 201 4.91 -10.63 -2.53
C VAL A 201 5.57 -11.08 -1.24
N TYR A 202 4.86 -10.97 -0.13
CA TYR A 202 5.27 -11.46 1.18
C TYR A 202 4.70 -12.85 1.41
N PHE A 203 5.52 -13.79 1.90
CA PHE A 203 5.10 -15.15 2.15
C PHE A 203 5.75 -15.75 3.39
N GLU A 204 4.98 -16.57 4.10
CA GLU A 204 5.43 -17.36 5.24
C GLU A 204 6.08 -18.63 4.72
N ALA A 205 7.32 -18.89 5.13
CA ALA A 205 8.06 -20.09 4.74
C ALA A 205 7.37 -21.36 5.28
N GLY A 206 7.30 -22.40 4.45
CA GLY A 206 6.63 -23.65 4.81
C GLY A 206 6.56 -24.63 3.65
N PRO A 207 5.62 -25.60 3.68
CA PRO A 207 5.38 -26.50 2.57
C PRO A 207 5.10 -25.73 1.28
N VAL A 208 5.58 -26.27 0.16
CA VAL A 208 5.39 -25.69 -1.17
C VAL A 208 3.91 -25.52 -1.47
N ARG A 209 3.51 -24.34 -1.95
CA ARG A 209 2.14 -24.06 -2.39
C ARG A 209 2.11 -23.46 -3.79
N GLN A 210 1.14 -23.89 -4.59
CA GLN A 210 0.86 -23.36 -5.91
C GLN A 210 -0.32 -22.38 -5.80
N GLU A 211 -0.01 -21.14 -5.39
CA GLU A 211 -1.00 -20.07 -5.25
C GLU A 211 -0.84 -19.09 -6.41
N ARG A 212 -1.75 -19.14 -7.40
CA ARG A 212 -1.80 -18.13 -8.46
C ARG A 212 -2.24 -16.81 -7.87
N ILE A 213 -1.61 -15.71 -8.27
CA ILE A 213 -1.97 -14.37 -7.80
C ILE A 213 -2.85 -13.65 -8.83
N GLY A 214 -3.64 -12.71 -8.34
CA GLY A 214 -4.42 -11.80 -9.18
C GLY A 214 -4.63 -10.45 -8.50
N ILE A 215 -5.04 -9.46 -9.29
CA ILE A 215 -5.47 -8.15 -8.82
C ILE A 215 -6.82 -7.79 -9.43
N ALA A 216 -7.61 -7.00 -8.70
CA ALA A 216 -8.84 -6.41 -9.17
C ALA A 216 -8.88 -4.94 -8.74
N ASP A 217 -9.04 -4.04 -9.71
CA ASP A 217 -9.09 -2.60 -9.46
C ASP A 217 -10.51 -2.07 -9.55
N PHE A 218 -10.85 -1.22 -8.59
CA PHE A 218 -12.11 -0.51 -8.51
C PHE A 218 -11.81 0.97 -8.49
N ALA A 219 -12.11 1.65 -9.61
CA ALA A 219 -11.98 3.09 -9.70
C ALA A 219 -13.34 3.77 -9.49
N PRO A 220 -13.38 5.01 -8.96
CA PRO A 220 -14.59 5.81 -8.95
C PRO A 220 -15.16 5.98 -10.36
N GLN A 221 -16.48 5.89 -10.50
CA GLN A 221 -17.14 6.13 -11.77
C GLN A 221 -17.24 7.64 -11.99
N GLN A 222 -17.04 8.05 -13.24
CA GLN A 222 -17.16 9.44 -13.61
C GLN A 222 -18.64 9.82 -13.74
N LEU A 223 -19.05 10.87 -13.01
CA LEU A 223 -20.41 11.43 -13.05
C LEU A 223 -20.49 12.58 -14.06
N GLU A 224 -19.46 13.42 -14.13
CA GLU A 224 -19.40 14.58 -15.02
C GLU A 224 -18.00 14.71 -15.64
N CYS A 225 -17.93 15.09 -16.91
CA CYS A 225 -16.67 15.41 -17.59
C CYS A 225 -16.03 16.69 -17.09
N GLY A 226 -16.80 17.71 -16.69
CA GLY A 226 -16.20 19.02 -16.45
C GLY A 226 -15.79 19.69 -17.77
N LEU A 227 -16.73 19.79 -18.71
CA LEU A 227 -16.54 20.55 -19.94
C LEU A 227 -16.32 22.05 -19.61
N PHE A 228 -15.64 22.78 -20.50
CA PHE A 228 -15.42 24.24 -20.39
C PHE A 228 -14.68 24.69 -19.11
N GLY A 229 -13.69 23.92 -18.67
CA GLY A 229 -12.88 24.26 -17.48
C GLY A 229 -13.51 23.83 -16.15
N GLY A 230 -14.65 23.13 -16.18
CA GLY A 230 -15.18 22.43 -15.01
C GLY A 230 -14.24 21.32 -14.53
N LYS A 231 -14.27 21.03 -13.22
CA LYS A 231 -13.60 19.84 -12.69
C LYS A 231 -14.48 18.60 -12.96
N PRO A 232 -13.91 17.47 -13.40
CA PRO A 232 -14.68 16.23 -13.47
C PRO A 232 -15.19 15.85 -12.07
N LYS A 233 -16.41 15.29 -12.03
CA LYS A 233 -16.99 14.74 -10.80
C LYS A 233 -16.98 13.23 -10.88
N PHE A 234 -16.78 12.60 -9.73
CA PHE A 234 -16.73 11.14 -9.59
C PHE A 234 -17.64 10.69 -8.47
N THR A 235 -18.00 9.40 -8.48
CA THR A 235 -18.66 8.72 -7.36
C THR A 235 -17.81 8.78 -6.11
N SER A 236 -18.44 8.63 -4.95
CA SER A 236 -17.73 8.56 -3.68
C SER A 236 -16.81 7.33 -3.59
N PHE A 237 -15.83 7.38 -2.68
CA PHE A 237 -15.00 6.19 -2.39
C PHE A 237 -15.82 5.07 -1.72
N GLN A 238 -16.92 5.40 -1.03
CA GLN A 238 -17.83 4.39 -0.49
C GLN A 238 -18.42 3.52 -1.59
N GLU A 239 -18.89 4.13 -2.68
CA GLU A 239 -19.42 3.39 -3.83
C GLU A 239 -18.36 2.52 -4.51
N VAL A 240 -17.09 2.93 -4.48
CA VAL A 240 -15.97 2.08 -4.94
C VAL A 240 -15.87 0.81 -4.10
N VAL A 241 -15.94 0.95 -2.77
CA VAL A 241 -15.89 -0.19 -1.85
C VAL A 241 -17.13 -1.08 -2.00
N ASP A 242 -18.32 -0.50 -2.16
CA ASP A 242 -19.55 -1.27 -2.34
C ASP A 242 -19.49 -2.13 -3.62
N ARG A 243 -18.96 -1.59 -4.72
CA ARG A 243 -18.71 -2.36 -5.95
C ARG A 243 -17.69 -3.47 -5.73
N ALA A 244 -16.62 -3.19 -4.98
CA ALA A 244 -15.63 -4.19 -4.62
C ALA A 244 -16.24 -5.31 -3.76
N ALA A 245 -17.15 -4.98 -2.84
CA ALA A 245 -17.85 -5.94 -2.01
C ALA A 245 -18.74 -6.89 -2.82
N VAL A 246 -19.45 -6.36 -3.83
CA VAL A 246 -20.24 -7.16 -4.76
C VAL A 246 -19.34 -8.13 -5.53
N TRP A 247 -18.21 -7.65 -6.07
CA TRP A 247 -17.26 -8.49 -6.80
C TRP A 247 -16.67 -9.60 -5.91
N VAL A 248 -16.27 -9.27 -4.68
CA VAL A 248 -15.74 -10.24 -3.72
C VAL A 248 -16.76 -11.33 -3.41
N LYS A 249 -18.03 -10.97 -3.22
CA LYS A 249 -19.12 -11.92 -2.95
C LYS A 249 -19.42 -12.84 -4.13
N GLN A 250 -19.23 -12.36 -5.35
CA GLN A 250 -19.44 -13.12 -6.58
C GLN A 250 -18.24 -14.01 -6.94
N SER A 251 -17.05 -13.65 -6.45
CA SER A 251 -15.82 -14.39 -6.70
C SER A 251 -15.78 -15.67 -5.85
N ASN A 252 -15.52 -16.82 -6.50
CA ASN A 252 -15.31 -18.09 -5.82
C ASN A 252 -13.85 -18.52 -5.96
N GLY A 253 -13.33 -19.24 -4.97
CA GLY A 253 -11.97 -19.79 -5.03
C GLY A 253 -10.86 -18.73 -4.93
N ILE A 254 -11.15 -17.55 -4.37
CA ILE A 254 -10.14 -16.52 -4.12
C ILE A 254 -9.95 -16.28 -2.62
N ARG A 255 -8.71 -16.00 -2.21
CA ARG A 255 -8.37 -15.53 -0.86
C ARG A 255 -7.73 -14.19 -1.00
N ILE A 256 -8.35 -13.19 -0.39
CA ILE A 256 -7.82 -11.84 -0.39
C ILE A 256 -6.57 -11.80 0.49
N THR A 257 -5.50 -11.24 -0.06
CA THR A 257 -4.20 -11.10 0.61
C THR A 257 -3.93 -9.66 1.02
N ASN A 258 -4.47 -8.70 0.27
CA ASN A 258 -4.33 -7.29 0.56
C ASN A 258 -5.43 -6.46 -0.13
N MET A 259 -5.74 -5.31 0.45
CA MET A 259 -6.57 -4.27 -0.15
C MET A 259 -5.84 -2.95 0.00
N GLN A 260 -5.52 -2.31 -1.11
CA GLN A 260 -4.65 -1.15 -1.15
C GLN A 260 -5.34 0.03 -1.83
N THR A 261 -5.20 1.21 -1.22
CA THR A 261 -5.61 2.48 -1.79
C THR A 261 -4.48 3.00 -2.68
N LEU A 262 -4.73 3.12 -3.98
CA LEU A 262 -3.74 3.64 -4.92
C LEU A 262 -4.22 4.95 -5.53
N ASP A 263 -3.37 5.97 -5.53
CA ASP A 263 -3.63 7.15 -6.33
C ASP A 263 -3.12 6.89 -7.75
N THR A 264 -3.99 6.98 -8.74
CA THR A 264 -3.61 6.91 -10.16
C THR A 264 -3.79 8.25 -10.83
N LYS A 265 -3.03 8.47 -11.91
CA LYS A 265 -3.13 9.67 -12.71
C LYS A 265 -4.35 9.62 -13.60
N TYR A 266 -4.93 10.80 -13.72
CA TYR A 266 -5.91 11.10 -14.72
C TYR A 266 -5.26 11.24 -16.11
N LEU A 267 -5.53 10.31 -17.04
CA LEU A 267 -5.13 10.45 -18.44
C LEU A 267 -6.15 11.34 -19.16
N LYS A 268 -5.63 12.38 -19.83
CA LYS A 268 -6.31 13.45 -20.60
C LYS A 268 -7.82 13.25 -20.85
N MET A 269 -8.60 14.28 -20.51
CA MET A 269 -10.01 14.44 -20.91
C MET A 269 -10.13 14.26 -22.43
N SER A 270 -10.76 13.17 -22.87
CA SER A 270 -11.23 13.03 -24.24
C SER A 270 -12.73 13.27 -24.27
N GLU A 271 -13.28 13.63 -25.43
CA GLU A 271 -14.73 13.76 -25.62
C GLU A 271 -15.50 12.45 -25.33
N ILE A 272 -14.79 11.31 -25.29
CA ILE A 272 -15.32 9.95 -25.11
C ILE A 272 -15.24 9.49 -23.63
N GLY A 273 -14.91 10.42 -22.72
CA GLY A 273 -14.83 10.15 -21.28
C GLY A 273 -13.40 9.90 -20.78
N CYS A 274 -13.31 9.64 -19.48
CA CYS A 274 -12.03 9.47 -18.80
C CYS A 274 -11.58 8.01 -18.89
N ARG A 275 -10.40 7.78 -19.48
CA ARG A 275 -9.74 6.48 -19.39
C ARG A 275 -8.77 6.50 -18.21
N LEU A 276 -9.02 5.67 -17.20
CA LEU A 276 -8.07 5.40 -16.14
C LEU A 276 -7.27 4.16 -16.52
N ASP A 277 -5.95 4.28 -16.53
CA ASP A 277 -5.07 3.14 -16.66
C ASP A 277 -4.58 2.74 -15.27
N THR A 278 -5.37 1.91 -14.59
CA THR A 278 -5.02 1.42 -13.26
C THR A 278 -3.95 0.33 -13.31
N LEU A 279 -3.77 -0.32 -14.46
CA LEU A 279 -2.82 -1.41 -14.66
C LEU A 279 -1.47 -0.94 -15.20
N SER A 280 -1.30 0.34 -15.49
CA SER A 280 0.01 0.89 -15.80
C SER A 280 0.96 0.69 -14.63
N ALA A 281 2.12 0.11 -14.91
CA ALA A 281 3.19 0.02 -13.94
C ALA A 281 4.01 1.33 -13.88
N MET A 282 3.82 2.27 -14.81
CA MET A 282 4.62 3.48 -14.90
C MET A 282 3.79 4.77 -14.95
N GLU A 283 4.22 5.76 -14.16
CA GLU A 283 3.62 7.07 -14.06
C GLU A 283 4.64 8.17 -14.38
N TYR A 284 4.49 8.82 -15.53
CA TYR A 284 5.41 9.89 -15.97
C TYR A 284 5.02 11.28 -15.48
N LYS A 285 5.98 12.10 -15.02
CA LYS A 285 5.77 13.50 -14.59
C LYS A 285 4.66 13.62 -13.53
N ILE A 286 4.96 13.20 -12.30
CA ILE A 286 3.95 13.11 -11.22
C ILE A 286 3.34 14.45 -10.83
N GLN A 287 4.05 15.55 -11.08
CA GLN A 287 3.67 16.87 -10.62
C GLN A 287 2.40 17.41 -11.30
N ASN A 288 1.58 18.09 -10.51
CA ASN A 288 0.50 18.98 -10.96
C ASN A 288 -0.58 18.30 -11.81
N ARG A 289 -0.77 16.99 -11.63
CA ARG A 289 -1.86 16.24 -12.27
C ARG A 289 -2.91 15.87 -11.23
N PRO A 290 -4.21 16.11 -11.51
CA PRO A 290 -5.27 15.57 -10.69
C PRO A 290 -5.10 14.06 -10.52
N ARG A 291 -5.17 13.61 -9.27
CA ARG A 291 -5.11 12.19 -8.92
C ARG A 291 -6.49 11.70 -8.52
N ILE A 292 -6.78 10.46 -8.89
CA ILE A 292 -7.96 9.74 -8.47
C ILE A 292 -7.54 8.52 -7.66
N THR A 293 -8.24 8.30 -6.56
CA THR A 293 -7.95 7.20 -5.68
C THR A 293 -8.78 5.99 -6.08
N VAL A 294 -8.10 4.87 -6.34
CA VAL A 294 -8.68 3.58 -6.68
C VAL A 294 -8.43 2.59 -5.54
N LEU A 295 -9.29 1.58 -5.44
CA LEU A 295 -9.11 0.45 -4.54
C LEU A 295 -8.59 -0.74 -5.36
N ARG A 296 -7.40 -1.24 -5.02
CA ARG A 296 -6.85 -2.49 -5.57
C ARG A 296 -7.01 -3.61 -4.57
N ILE A 297 -7.66 -4.69 -4.97
CA ILE A 297 -7.70 -5.94 -4.21
C ILE A 297 -6.68 -6.90 -4.81
N SER A 298 -5.74 -7.37 -3.99
CA SER A 298 -4.82 -8.45 -4.39
C SER A 298 -5.24 -9.76 -3.74
N TYR A 299 -5.28 -10.83 -4.52
CA TYR A 299 -5.79 -12.13 -4.08
C TYR A 299 -4.94 -13.28 -4.60
N VAL A 300 -5.13 -14.45 -3.99
CA VAL A 300 -4.65 -15.72 -4.54
C VAL A 300 -5.82 -16.63 -4.90
N GLU A 301 -5.66 -17.42 -5.95
CA GLU A 301 -6.62 -18.43 -6.35
C GLU A 301 -6.30 -19.77 -5.66
N SER A 302 -7.33 -20.42 -5.12
CA SER A 302 -7.27 -21.82 -4.71
C SER A 302 -8.66 -22.46 -4.72
N ASN A 303 -8.71 -23.68 -5.26
CA ASN A 303 -9.94 -24.47 -5.40
C ASN A 303 -10.58 -24.85 -4.07
N SER A 304 -9.86 -24.71 -2.94
CA SER A 304 -10.32 -25.10 -1.61
C SER A 304 -10.83 -23.93 -0.77
N ILE A 305 -10.97 -22.73 -1.35
CA ILE A 305 -11.36 -21.55 -0.59
C ILE A 305 -12.89 -21.39 -0.65
N PRO A 306 -13.58 -21.37 0.51
CA PRO A 306 -15.01 -21.11 0.56
C PRO A 306 -15.33 -19.69 0.08
N ARG A 307 -16.62 -19.41 -0.14
CA ARG A 307 -17.07 -18.08 -0.55
C ARG A 307 -16.56 -17.00 0.40
N THR A 308 -15.99 -15.96 -0.18
CA THR A 308 -15.52 -14.79 0.56
C THR A 308 -16.71 -14.06 1.18
N PRO A 309 -16.58 -13.59 2.42
CA PRO A 309 -17.74 -13.12 3.15
C PRO A 309 -17.93 -11.60 2.88
N ASN A 310 -19.03 -10.97 3.34
CA ASN A 310 -19.35 -9.57 2.98
C ASN A 310 -18.30 -8.58 3.53
N ILE A 311 -17.68 -7.79 2.66
CA ILE A 311 -16.68 -6.79 3.08
C ILE A 311 -17.30 -5.40 3.26
N PHE A 312 -16.81 -4.66 4.25
CA PHE A 312 -17.13 -3.28 4.60
C PHE A 312 -15.82 -2.52 4.85
N PHE A 313 -15.84 -1.19 4.92
CA PHE A 313 -14.66 -0.43 5.35
C PHE A 313 -14.96 0.59 6.42
N ARG A 314 -13.91 0.92 7.18
CA ARG A 314 -13.87 1.95 8.20
C ARG A 314 -12.55 2.67 8.12
N SER A 315 -12.60 4.00 8.09
CA SER A 315 -11.40 4.83 8.21
C SER A 315 -11.26 5.37 9.63
N PHE A 316 -10.04 5.37 10.13
CA PHE A 316 -9.64 5.96 11.41
C PHE A 316 -8.67 7.09 11.12
N TYR A 317 -9.11 8.30 11.43
CA TYR A 317 -8.31 9.52 11.34
C TYR A 317 -7.66 9.75 12.70
N PRO A 318 -6.36 10.07 12.77
CA PRO A 318 -5.70 10.50 13.98
C PRO A 318 -6.47 11.64 14.62
N HIS A 319 -6.75 11.51 15.92
CA HIS A 319 -7.37 12.59 16.66
C HIS A 319 -6.35 13.72 16.87
N HIS A 320 -6.74 14.98 16.65
CA HIS A 320 -5.91 16.11 17.03
C HIS A 320 -6.07 16.35 18.54
N ASN A 321 -4.98 16.17 19.29
CA ASN A 321 -4.93 16.42 20.72
C ASN A 321 -4.74 17.93 20.94
N CYS A 322 -5.83 18.66 21.17
CA CYS A 322 -5.80 20.07 21.58
C CYS A 322 -5.61 20.20 23.10
N SER A 323 -4.55 19.62 23.69
CA SER A 323 -4.26 19.83 25.12
C SER A 323 -3.27 20.98 25.31
N GLU A 324 -3.32 21.66 26.46
CA GLU A 324 -2.41 22.76 26.81
C GLU A 324 -0.93 22.33 26.83
N GLU A 325 -0.66 21.03 26.97
CA GLU A 325 0.68 20.44 27.04
C GLU A 325 1.27 20.06 25.67
N GLY A 326 0.52 20.21 24.57
CA GLY A 326 1.06 20.06 23.23
C GLY A 326 0.02 20.01 22.11
N ASN A 327 0.27 20.77 21.04
CA ASN A 327 -0.38 20.57 19.74
C ASN A 327 0.22 19.33 19.07
N GLY A 328 -0.60 18.31 18.83
CA GLY A 328 -0.15 17.12 18.11
C GLY A 328 -1.29 16.20 17.73
N TYR A 329 -1.01 15.24 16.87
CA TYR A 329 -1.94 14.17 16.54
C TYR A 329 -1.67 12.93 17.37
N GLU A 330 -2.73 12.14 17.54
CA GLU A 330 -2.68 10.76 18.02
C GLU A 330 -1.51 10.01 17.37
N THR A 331 -0.72 9.35 18.19
CA THR A 331 0.37 8.47 17.75
C THR A 331 -0.19 7.21 17.08
N LEU A 332 0.66 6.47 16.37
CA LEU A 332 0.26 5.19 15.79
C LEU A 332 -0.28 4.19 16.83
N ILE A 333 0.34 4.16 18.02
CA ILE A 333 -0.02 3.22 19.08
C ILE A 333 -1.43 3.53 19.60
N GLU A 334 -1.73 4.80 19.83
CA GLU A 334 -3.07 5.24 20.27
C GLU A 334 -4.12 4.93 19.18
N ALA A 335 -3.82 5.22 17.91
CA ALA A 335 -4.71 4.92 16.80
C ALA A 335 -4.97 3.41 16.65
N GLN A 336 -3.95 2.59 16.88
CA GLN A 336 -4.05 1.14 16.90
C GLN A 336 -4.94 0.63 18.05
N GLU A 337 -4.79 1.15 19.27
CA GLU A 337 -5.65 0.76 20.39
C GLU A 337 -7.11 1.15 20.14
N ARG A 338 -7.36 2.31 19.53
CA ARG A 338 -8.72 2.71 19.12
C ARG A 338 -9.31 1.77 18.05
N VAL A 339 -8.50 1.38 17.08
CA VAL A 339 -8.84 0.37 16.07
C VAL A 339 -9.20 -0.97 16.74
N LYS A 340 -8.40 -1.43 17.70
CA LYS A 340 -8.61 -2.68 18.44
C LYS A 340 -9.88 -2.63 19.28
N ASN A 341 -10.09 -1.57 20.06
CA ASN A 341 -11.30 -1.37 20.86
C ASN A 341 -12.56 -1.38 19.98
N TRP A 342 -12.48 -0.77 18.80
CA TRP A 342 -13.57 -0.78 17.84
C TRP A 342 -13.86 -2.20 17.30
N LEU A 343 -12.81 -2.99 16.99
CA LEU A 343 -12.97 -4.39 16.54
C LEU A 343 -13.61 -5.26 17.63
N GLU A 344 -13.17 -5.11 18.88
CA GLU A 344 -13.71 -5.84 20.03
C GLU A 344 -15.17 -5.48 20.31
N THR A 345 -15.52 -4.19 20.26
CA THR A 345 -16.87 -3.69 20.52
C THR A 345 -17.88 -4.13 19.45
N THR A 346 -17.47 -4.10 18.18
CA THR A 346 -18.37 -4.43 17.05
C THR A 346 -18.40 -5.91 16.72
N GLY A 347 -17.43 -6.69 17.21
CA GLY A 347 -17.24 -8.08 16.82
C GLY A 347 -16.80 -8.27 15.37
N ALA A 348 -16.48 -7.18 14.66
CA ALA A 348 -16.04 -7.22 13.28
C ALA A 348 -14.72 -7.99 13.15
N LYS A 349 -14.56 -8.71 12.04
CA LYS A 349 -13.32 -9.44 11.74
C LYS A 349 -12.47 -8.63 10.78
N LEU A 350 -11.20 -8.50 11.14
CA LEU A 350 -10.22 -7.77 10.34
C LEU A 350 -9.77 -8.65 9.17
N LEU A 351 -9.96 -8.15 7.95
CA LEU A 351 -9.48 -8.83 6.74
C LEU A 351 -8.17 -8.21 6.27
N CYS A 352 -8.14 -6.88 6.14
CA CYS A 352 -6.97 -6.11 5.73
C CYS A 352 -6.95 -4.78 6.50
N ILE A 353 -5.73 -4.28 6.71
CA ILE A 353 -5.46 -2.98 7.30
C ILE A 353 -4.35 -2.32 6.49
N GLU A 354 -4.53 -1.04 6.20
CA GLU A 354 -3.59 -0.23 5.43
C GLU A 354 -3.39 1.11 6.14
N THR A 355 -2.16 1.60 6.08
CA THR A 355 -1.81 2.96 6.47
C THR A 355 -1.74 3.85 5.23
N VAL A 356 -2.64 4.82 5.14
CA VAL A 356 -2.71 5.76 4.02
C VAL A 356 -2.17 7.12 4.45
N TYR A 357 -1.27 7.68 3.65
CA TYR A 357 -0.78 9.04 3.83
C TYR A 357 -1.85 10.04 3.38
N LEU A 358 -2.14 11.05 4.21
CA LEU A 358 -2.90 12.22 3.77
C LEU A 358 -1.99 13.43 3.64
N PRO A 359 -2.02 14.11 2.50
CA PRO A 359 -1.68 15.53 2.49
C PRO A 359 -2.69 16.25 3.40
N SER A 360 -2.26 17.05 4.40
CA SER A 360 -3.21 17.92 5.11
C SER A 360 -3.85 18.88 4.12
N GLU A 361 -5.17 18.97 4.16
CA GLU A 361 -5.96 19.96 3.41
C GLU A 361 -5.76 21.41 3.91
N LEU A 362 -5.13 21.60 5.08
CA LEU A 362 -4.92 22.90 5.74
C LEU A 362 -3.90 23.85 5.07
N HIS A 363 -3.31 23.51 3.91
CA HIS A 363 -2.24 24.30 3.28
C HIS A 363 -2.46 24.75 1.83
N MET A 364 -3.68 24.68 1.30
CA MET A 364 -3.99 25.20 -0.05
C MET A 364 -4.25 26.72 -0.12
N LYS A 365 -3.54 27.57 0.67
CA LYS A 365 -3.62 29.04 0.54
C LYS A 365 -2.69 29.63 -0.55
N HIS A 366 -1.93 28.79 -1.25
CA HIS A 366 -1.30 29.13 -2.54
C HIS A 366 -1.59 28.03 -3.59
N PRO A 367 -2.04 28.35 -4.83
CA PRO A 367 -2.83 27.41 -5.63
C PRO A 367 -2.05 26.46 -6.55
N GLU A 368 -0.74 26.28 -6.41
CA GLU A 368 0.06 25.70 -7.51
C GLU A 368 0.41 24.21 -7.44
N GLU A 369 0.37 23.50 -6.30
CA GLU A 369 0.84 22.09 -6.28
C GLU A 369 -0.04 21.17 -5.41
N ASP A 370 -0.31 19.98 -5.94
CA ASP A 370 -1.05 18.82 -5.42
C ASP A 370 -2.56 18.95 -5.16
N ARG A 371 -3.34 18.48 -6.15
CA ARG A 371 -4.80 18.27 -6.07
C ARG A 371 -5.10 16.77 -6.15
N THR A 372 -5.24 16.11 -5.00
CA THR A 372 -5.93 14.81 -4.94
C THR A 372 -7.42 15.09 -4.77
N VAL A 373 -8.24 14.61 -5.71
CA VAL A 373 -9.70 14.78 -5.61
C VAL A 373 -10.25 13.67 -4.71
N PHE A 374 -10.37 13.97 -3.42
CA PHE A 374 -11.29 13.25 -2.54
C PHE A 374 -12.57 14.07 -2.46
N LEU A 375 -13.56 13.75 -3.30
CA LEU A 375 -14.88 14.38 -3.21
C LEU A 375 -15.81 13.51 -2.37
N GLY A 376 -16.10 14.03 -1.18
CA GLY A 376 -17.07 13.56 -0.21
C GLY A 376 -17.00 14.39 1.08
N GLU A 377 -17.15 15.72 0.95
CA GLU A 377 -17.26 16.79 1.98
C GLU A 377 -16.06 16.88 2.98
N TRP A 378 -15.35 18.01 3.16
CA TRP A 378 -15.79 19.37 3.56
C TRP A 378 -14.77 20.49 3.20
N CYS A 379 -15.25 21.74 3.07
CA CYS A 379 -14.51 23.02 3.31
C CYS A 379 -14.79 23.45 4.78
N LEU A 380 -13.94 24.12 5.59
CA LEU A 380 -13.35 25.47 5.49
C LEU A 380 -12.25 25.71 6.58
N ASP A 381 -11.25 26.53 6.21
CA ASP A 381 -10.35 27.50 6.91
C ASP A 381 -9.53 27.23 8.22
N ALA A 382 -8.22 27.53 8.07
CA ALA A 382 -7.14 28.05 8.95
C ALA A 382 -6.31 27.19 9.97
N SER A 383 -5.00 27.10 9.61
CA SER A 383 -3.72 26.92 10.34
C SER A 383 -3.21 25.55 10.84
N GLU A 384 -2.30 24.94 10.03
CA GLU A 384 -1.29 23.86 10.33
C GLU A 384 -1.81 22.47 10.82
N PRO A 385 -1.03 21.36 10.90
CA PRO A 385 -0.14 20.59 9.98
C PRO A 385 -0.78 19.24 9.46
N SER A 386 -0.01 18.30 8.84
CA SER A 386 -0.46 17.05 8.11
C SER A 386 -0.89 15.81 8.92
N GLU A 387 -1.76 14.95 8.36
CA GLU A 387 -2.47 13.81 9.00
C GLU A 387 -2.20 12.42 8.33
N PHE A 388 -2.48 11.32 9.06
CA PHE A 388 -2.48 9.94 8.56
C PHE A 388 -3.92 9.40 8.44
N ARG A 389 -4.20 8.32 7.71
CA ARG A 389 -5.42 7.49 7.91
C ARG A 389 -5.02 6.06 8.13
N ILE A 390 -5.64 5.38 9.07
CA ILE A 390 -5.72 3.92 9.05
C ILE A 390 -7.03 3.56 8.35
N LYS A 391 -6.95 2.92 7.19
CA LYS A 391 -8.14 2.33 6.56
C LYS A 391 -8.20 0.86 6.92
N MET A 392 -9.33 0.44 7.47
CA MET A 392 -9.62 -0.94 7.80
C MET A 392 -10.77 -1.43 6.92
N LEU A 393 -10.64 -2.62 6.34
CA LEU A 393 -11.77 -3.33 5.73
C LEU A 393 -12.15 -4.53 6.60
N GLN A 394 -13.44 -4.72 6.79
CA GLN A 394 -14.08 -5.52 7.82
C GLN A 394 -15.08 -6.48 7.23
N HIS A 395 -15.34 -7.55 7.96
CA HIS A 395 -16.48 -8.43 7.75
C HIS A 395 -17.54 -8.23 8.84
N VAL A 396 -18.83 -8.20 8.47
CA VAL A 396 -19.99 -8.28 9.38
C VAL A 396 -20.73 -9.58 9.11
N ARG A 397 -20.97 -10.37 10.17
CA ARG A 397 -21.73 -11.64 10.13
C ARG A 397 -23.16 -11.44 9.64
#